data_AF-A0A7S1C103-F1
#
_entry.id   AF-A0A7S1C103-F1
#
_cell.length_a   1.000
_cell.length_b   1.000
_cell.length_c   1.000
_cell.angle_alpha   90.00
_cell.angle_beta   90.00
_cell.angle_gamma   90.00
#
_symmetry.space_group_name_H-M   'P 1'
#
loop_
_entity.id
_entity.type
_entity.pdbx_description
1 polymer ?
#
loop_
_entity_poly.entity_id
_entity_poly.type
_entity_poly.pdbx_seq_one_letter_code
_entity_poly.pdbx_strand_id
1 'polypeptide(L)'
;SPKPSPSPSLNSILILSVRQSMRKVIAPFLSTSLKDREHFVCPNCGTKQRKFFTATTLPKPLENPMIYAAIYLSLYFVFSIFVFGYEEKWPYYDCIYYASITLTTVGFGDFAPRSQVGKLTDIIFIYFGVACIGLLLGSLLANAMDSDTIRAEKGHLAESCIYCREKRAGIATVQEQLFQVQGIHHSQSASKSTHIKMEK
;
A
#
# COMPACT_ATOMS: atom_id res chain seq x y z
N SER A 1 56.89 -7.25 -22.46
CA SER A 1 55.62 -7.84 -22.97
C SER A 1 54.58 -7.77 -21.87
N PRO A 2 53.50 -6.98 -22.01
CA PRO A 2 52.43 -7.00 -21.03
C PRO A 2 51.62 -8.29 -21.23
N LYS A 3 51.39 -9.05 -20.15
CA LYS A 3 50.53 -10.24 -20.17
C LYS A 3 49.08 -9.82 -20.47
N PRO A 4 48.30 -10.58 -21.25
CA PRO A 4 46.89 -10.28 -21.48
C PRO A 4 46.11 -10.42 -20.18
N SER A 5 45.26 -9.45 -19.87
CA SER A 5 44.32 -9.50 -18.76
C SER A 5 43.26 -10.59 -18.99
N PRO A 6 42.83 -11.32 -17.95
CA PRO A 6 41.82 -12.37 -18.10
C PRO A 6 40.47 -11.74 -18.42
N SER A 7 39.78 -12.29 -19.42
CA SER A 7 38.39 -11.94 -19.73
C SER A 7 37.47 -12.30 -18.55
N PRO A 8 36.49 -11.44 -18.21
CA PRO A 8 35.57 -11.72 -17.12
C PRO A 8 34.71 -12.96 -17.45
N SER A 9 34.67 -13.93 -16.53
CA SER A 9 33.89 -15.16 -16.69
C SER A 9 32.39 -14.86 -16.73
N LEU A 10 31.61 -15.67 -17.47
CA LEU A 10 30.15 -15.50 -17.63
C LEU A 10 29.42 -15.34 -16.28
N ASN A 11 29.89 -16.02 -15.24
CA ASN A 11 29.36 -15.94 -13.87
C ASN A 11 29.52 -14.54 -13.26
N SER A 12 30.61 -13.84 -13.56
CA SER A 12 30.84 -12.47 -13.08
C SER A 12 29.87 -11.46 -13.74
N ILE A 13 29.54 -11.65 -15.02
CA ILE A 13 28.57 -10.83 -15.75
C ILE A 13 27.15 -11.05 -15.18
N LEU A 14 26.80 -12.31 -14.90
CA LEU A 14 25.50 -12.68 -14.35
C LEU A 14 25.32 -12.13 -12.92
N ILE A 15 26.36 -12.23 -12.07
CA ILE A 15 26.39 -11.61 -10.74
C ILE A 15 26.29 -10.09 -10.83
N LEU A 16 26.97 -9.45 -11.78
CA LEU A 16 26.90 -7.99 -11.98
C LEU A 16 25.51 -7.54 -12.45
N SER A 17 24.84 -8.31 -13.32
CA SER A 17 23.48 -8.01 -13.79
C SER A 17 22.43 -8.18 -12.67
N VAL A 18 22.54 -9.23 -11.87
CA VAL A 18 21.71 -9.44 -10.67
C VAL A 18 21.95 -8.33 -9.66
N ARG A 19 23.21 -7.94 -9.43
CA ARG A 19 23.59 -6.88 -8.49
C ARG A 19 23.15 -5.49 -8.96
N GLN A 20 23.14 -5.25 -10.27
CA GLN A 20 22.63 -4.01 -10.86
C GLN A 20 21.10 -3.94 -10.80
N SER A 21 20.41 -5.07 -10.96
CA SER A 21 18.96 -5.17 -10.77
C SER A 21 18.56 -4.94 -9.31
N MET A 22 19.27 -5.58 -8.37
CA MET A 22 19.07 -5.38 -6.93
C MET A 22 19.33 -3.92 -6.49
N ARG A 23 20.33 -3.25 -7.06
CA ARG A 23 20.55 -1.81 -6.78
C ARG A 23 19.42 -0.92 -7.25
N LYS A 24 18.79 -1.20 -8.40
CA LYS A 24 17.62 -0.44 -8.89
C LYS A 24 16.40 -0.63 -7.98
N VAL A 25 16.25 -1.81 -7.39
CA VAL A 25 15.18 -2.11 -6.43
C VAL A 25 15.44 -1.45 -5.07
N ILE A 26 16.69 -1.39 -4.60
CA ILE A 26 17.04 -0.94 -3.24
C ILE A 26 17.35 0.57 -3.18
N ALA A 27 17.84 1.20 -4.26
CA ALA A 27 18.20 2.62 -4.30
C ALA A 27 17.07 3.61 -3.88
N PRO A 28 15.78 3.36 -4.19
CA PRO A 28 14.68 4.20 -3.70
C PRO A 28 14.54 4.18 -2.17
N PHE A 29 15.02 3.13 -1.51
CA PHE A 29 14.87 2.91 -0.07
C PHE A 29 15.91 3.69 0.77
N LEU A 30 17.04 4.08 0.17
CA LEU A 30 18.16 4.74 0.88
C LEU A 30 18.15 6.28 0.79
N SER A 31 17.39 6.88 -0.13
CA SER A 31 17.47 8.32 -0.44
C SER A 31 16.37 9.19 0.18
N THR A 32 15.47 8.63 0.99
CA THR A 32 14.30 9.36 1.51
C THR A 32 14.52 10.11 2.82
N SER A 33 15.74 10.10 3.38
CA SER A 33 16.04 10.86 4.58
C SER A 33 16.62 12.23 4.20
N LEU A 34 15.95 13.31 4.63
CA LEU A 34 16.42 14.71 4.68
C LEU A 34 16.02 15.69 3.56
N LYS A 35 14.93 15.46 2.82
CA LYS A 35 14.30 16.58 2.10
C LYS A 35 12.82 16.35 1.90
N ASP A 36 12.02 16.87 2.82
CA ASP A 36 11.02 17.89 2.48
C ASP A 36 10.26 18.35 3.73
N ARG A 37 10.35 19.65 4.01
CA ARG A 37 9.49 20.33 4.98
C ARG A 37 8.15 20.63 4.32
N GLU A 38 7.33 19.61 4.13
CA GLU A 38 5.99 19.82 3.59
C GLU A 38 5.06 20.40 4.66
N HIS A 39 4.47 21.54 4.33
CA HIS A 39 3.37 22.12 5.10
C HIS A 39 2.08 21.38 4.75
N PHE A 40 1.28 21.05 5.76
CA PHE A 40 -0.02 20.40 5.56
C PHE A 40 -1.17 21.38 5.88
N VAL A 41 -2.30 21.26 5.17
CA VAL A 41 -3.51 22.06 5.38
C VAL A 41 -4.54 21.22 6.13
N CYS A 42 -4.92 21.64 7.34
CA CYS A 42 -5.91 20.91 8.16
C CYS A 42 -7.26 20.75 7.43
N PRO A 43 -7.84 19.54 7.34
CA PRO A 43 -9.10 19.31 6.61
C PRO A 43 -10.33 19.86 7.35
N ASN A 44 -10.22 20.15 8.65
CA ASN A 44 -11.34 20.65 9.47
C ASN A 44 -11.39 22.19 9.56
N CYS A 45 -10.23 22.86 9.68
CA CYS A 45 -10.17 24.32 9.85
C CYS A 45 -9.40 25.07 8.75
N GLY A 46 -8.77 24.37 7.80
CA GLY A 46 -8.04 24.99 6.69
C GLY A 46 -6.71 25.67 7.06
N THR A 47 -6.28 25.61 8.33
CA THR A 47 -5.00 26.24 8.73
C THR A 47 -3.79 25.44 8.23
N LYS A 48 -2.75 26.14 7.77
CA LYS A 48 -1.46 25.55 7.40
C LYS A 48 -0.64 25.25 8.66
N GLN A 49 -0.21 24.01 8.82
CA GLN A 49 0.57 23.53 9.97
C GLN A 49 1.88 22.88 9.50
N ARG A 50 2.89 22.87 10.37
CA ARG A 50 4.17 22.17 10.12
C ARG A 50 4.04 20.71 10.53
N LYS A 51 4.36 19.74 9.65
CA LYS A 51 4.38 18.30 9.98
C LYS A 51 5.37 18.06 11.13
N PHE A 52 4.89 17.68 12.31
CA PHE A 52 5.74 17.24 13.41
C PHE A 52 5.80 15.70 13.37
N PHE A 53 6.83 15.19 12.69
CA PHE A 53 7.33 13.82 12.75
C PHE A 53 6.28 12.69 12.72
N THR A 54 5.88 12.24 11.54
CA THR A 54 5.22 10.93 11.36
C THR A 54 5.94 10.16 10.26
N ALA A 55 6.84 9.28 10.70
CA ALA A 55 7.54 8.34 9.84
C ALA A 55 6.59 7.16 9.55
N THR A 56 5.88 7.22 8.44
CA THR A 56 5.30 6.04 7.80
C THR A 56 5.61 6.15 6.33
N THR A 57 6.87 5.92 5.98
CA THR A 57 7.29 5.80 4.58
C THR A 57 6.79 4.49 4.03
N LEU A 58 5.49 4.44 3.72
CA LEU A 58 4.96 3.49 2.76
C LEU A 58 5.68 3.80 1.43
N PRO A 59 6.27 2.82 0.74
CA PRO A 59 6.80 3.04 -0.61
C PRO A 59 5.71 3.68 -1.47
N LYS A 60 6.09 4.70 -2.26
CA LYS A 60 5.18 5.45 -3.12
C LYS A 60 4.29 4.46 -3.90
N PRO A 61 2.95 4.57 -3.82
CA PRO A 61 2.08 3.68 -4.56
C PRO A 61 2.44 3.83 -6.03
N LEU A 62 2.63 2.68 -6.68
CA LEU A 62 2.84 2.61 -8.12
C LEU A 62 1.73 3.44 -8.77
N GLU A 63 2.06 4.42 -9.61
CA GLU A 63 1.11 5.47 -10.07
C GLU A 63 -0.18 4.90 -10.68
N ASN A 64 -0.17 3.62 -11.11
CA ASN A 64 -1.35 2.78 -11.35
C ASN A 64 -1.00 1.28 -11.15
N PRO A 65 -1.19 0.67 -9.98
CA PRO A 65 -0.73 -0.71 -9.72
C PRO A 65 -1.46 -1.74 -10.59
N MET A 66 -2.72 -1.45 -10.95
CA MET A 66 -3.55 -2.28 -11.82
C MET A 66 -2.99 -2.42 -13.24
N ILE A 67 -2.45 -1.34 -13.82
CA ILE A 67 -1.93 -1.37 -15.19
C ILE A 67 -0.72 -2.28 -15.27
N TYR A 68 0.20 -2.18 -14.30
CA TYR A 68 1.37 -3.05 -14.25
C TYR A 68 1.00 -4.52 -14.04
N ALA A 69 0.02 -4.80 -13.18
CA ALA A 69 -0.49 -6.15 -13.00
C ALA A 69 -1.13 -6.71 -14.28
N ALA A 70 -1.90 -5.91 -15.02
CA ALA A 70 -2.51 -6.31 -16.29
C ALA A 70 -1.47 -6.58 -17.39
N ILE A 71 -0.45 -5.72 -17.51
CA ILE A 71 0.66 -5.93 -18.45
C ILE A 71 1.41 -7.21 -18.11
N TYR A 72 1.76 -7.40 -16.83
CA TYR A 72 2.49 -8.58 -16.38
C TYR A 72 1.71 -9.87 -16.62
N LEU A 73 0.41 -9.87 -16.33
CA LEU A 73 -0.50 -10.98 -16.62
C LEU A 73 -0.58 -11.29 -18.13
N SER A 74 -0.67 -10.25 -18.95
CA SER A 74 -0.71 -10.39 -20.42
C SER A 74 0.58 -11.04 -20.94
N LEU A 75 1.74 -10.59 -20.43
CA LEU A 75 3.04 -11.18 -20.79
C LEU A 75 3.15 -12.65 -20.35
N TYR A 76 2.59 -13.01 -19.20
CA TYR A 76 2.57 -14.39 -18.70
C TYR A 76 1.81 -15.34 -19.66
N PHE A 77 0.62 -14.95 -20.11
CA PHE A 77 -0.15 -15.75 -21.08
C PHE A 77 0.53 -15.82 -22.44
N VAL A 78 1.06 -14.70 -22.94
CA VAL A 78 1.78 -14.68 -24.22
C VAL A 78 3.01 -15.60 -24.16
N PHE A 79 3.78 -15.54 -23.07
CA PHE A 79 4.93 -16.41 -22.86
C PHE A 79 4.53 -17.90 -22.87
N SER A 80 3.42 -18.26 -22.22
CA SER A 80 2.90 -19.63 -22.25
C SER A 80 2.60 -20.10 -23.68
N ILE A 81 1.89 -19.29 -24.48
CA ILE A 81 1.54 -19.62 -25.87
C ILE A 81 2.79 -19.83 -26.71
N PHE A 82 3.81 -18.96 -26.57
CA PHE A 82 5.04 -19.08 -27.34
C PHE A 82 5.86 -20.31 -26.93
N VAL A 83 6.07 -20.54 -25.65
CA VAL A 83 6.93 -21.64 -25.17
C VAL A 83 6.24 -22.98 -25.34
N PHE A 84 5.06 -23.16 -24.74
CA PHE A 84 4.38 -24.47 -24.73
C PHE A 84 3.72 -24.77 -26.07
N GLY A 85 3.29 -23.74 -26.82
CA GLY A 85 2.80 -23.92 -28.18
C GLY A 85 3.90 -24.37 -29.14
N TYR A 86 5.15 -23.90 -28.95
CA TYR A 86 6.28 -24.34 -29.78
C TYR A 86 6.87 -25.69 -29.35
N GLU A 87 7.16 -25.86 -28.06
CA GLU A 87 7.84 -27.05 -27.52
C GLU A 87 6.91 -28.28 -27.48
N GLU A 88 5.68 -28.11 -26.98
CA GLU A 88 4.73 -29.22 -26.80
C GLU A 88 3.74 -29.34 -27.97
N LYS A 89 3.79 -28.40 -28.93
CA LYS A 89 2.89 -28.33 -30.09
C LYS A 89 1.41 -28.27 -29.69
N TRP A 90 1.14 -27.68 -28.53
CA TRP A 90 -0.22 -27.49 -28.06
C TRP A 90 -0.89 -26.36 -28.84
N PRO A 91 -2.19 -26.49 -29.14
CA PRO A 91 -2.95 -25.40 -29.71
C PRO A 91 -3.09 -24.25 -28.70
N TYR A 92 -3.30 -23.03 -29.21
CA TYR A 92 -3.28 -21.81 -28.39
C TYR A 92 -4.24 -21.85 -27.18
N TYR A 93 -5.39 -22.50 -27.33
CA TYR A 93 -6.39 -22.62 -26.27
C TYR A 93 -5.90 -23.50 -25.11
N ASP A 94 -5.19 -24.59 -25.40
CA ASP A 94 -4.61 -25.48 -24.40
C ASP A 94 -3.45 -24.79 -23.65
N CYS A 95 -2.65 -23.96 -24.34
CA CYS A 95 -1.60 -23.17 -23.70
C CYS A 95 -2.15 -22.12 -22.72
N ILE A 96 -3.26 -21.46 -23.08
CA ILE A 96 -3.93 -20.49 -22.18
C ILE A 96 -4.54 -21.23 -21.00
N TYR A 97 -5.22 -22.35 -21.26
CA TYR A 97 -5.78 -23.19 -20.20
C TYR A 97 -4.70 -23.67 -19.22
N TYR A 98 -3.59 -24.20 -19.73
CA TYR A 98 -2.43 -24.62 -18.92
C TYR A 98 -1.86 -23.46 -18.08
N ALA A 99 -1.69 -22.28 -18.69
CA ALA A 99 -1.25 -21.08 -17.98
C ALA A 99 -2.22 -20.68 -16.86
N SER A 100 -3.53 -20.72 -17.13
CA SER A 100 -4.56 -20.38 -16.15
C SER A 100 -4.51 -21.34 -14.95
N ILE A 101 -4.54 -22.66 -15.17
CA ILE A 101 -4.56 -23.64 -14.07
C ILE A 101 -3.26 -23.65 -13.25
N THR A 102 -2.14 -23.30 -13.89
CA THR A 102 -0.83 -23.15 -13.24
C THR A 102 -0.78 -21.86 -12.42
N LEU A 103 -1.25 -20.75 -12.99
CA LEU A 103 -1.32 -19.46 -12.31
C LEU A 103 -2.27 -19.50 -11.11
N THR A 104 -3.42 -20.16 -11.23
CA THR A 104 -4.36 -20.33 -10.12
C THR A 104 -3.94 -21.43 -9.16
N THR A 105 -2.80 -22.10 -9.39
CA THR A 105 -2.28 -23.22 -8.59
C THR A 105 -3.27 -24.40 -8.46
N VAL A 106 -4.23 -24.50 -9.39
CA VAL A 106 -5.23 -25.59 -9.40
C VAL A 106 -4.60 -26.88 -9.89
N GLY A 107 -3.84 -26.82 -11.00
CA GLY A 107 -2.99 -27.90 -11.49
C GLY A 107 -3.69 -29.27 -11.62
N PHE A 108 -4.69 -29.39 -12.50
CA PHE A 108 -5.40 -30.67 -12.71
C PHE A 108 -4.50 -31.83 -13.18
N GLY A 109 -3.35 -31.52 -13.80
CA GLY A 109 -2.38 -32.52 -14.26
C GLY A 109 -2.77 -33.23 -15.56
N ASP A 110 -3.80 -32.74 -16.25
CA ASP A 110 -4.25 -33.16 -17.57
C ASP A 110 -3.27 -32.73 -18.67
N PHE A 111 -2.72 -31.51 -18.55
CA PHE A 111 -1.65 -30.99 -19.39
C PHE A 111 -0.38 -30.81 -18.57
N ALA A 112 0.73 -31.36 -19.07
CA ALA A 112 2.05 -31.19 -18.48
C ALA A 112 3.13 -31.33 -19.58
N PRO A 113 4.18 -30.50 -19.57
CA PRO A 113 5.23 -30.54 -20.57
C PRO A 113 5.98 -31.87 -20.51
N ARG A 114 6.11 -32.54 -21.65
CA ARG A 114 6.79 -33.84 -21.77
C ARG A 114 8.22 -33.68 -22.22
N SER A 115 8.51 -32.65 -23.03
CA SER A 115 9.84 -32.33 -23.53
C SER A 115 10.79 -31.98 -22.39
N GLN A 116 12.08 -32.27 -22.58
CA GLN A 116 13.10 -31.95 -21.57
C GLN A 116 13.29 -30.44 -21.42
N VAL A 117 13.16 -29.69 -22.52
CA VAL A 117 13.22 -28.22 -22.54
C VAL A 117 11.96 -27.62 -21.92
N GLY A 118 10.77 -28.12 -22.26
CA GLY A 118 9.50 -27.67 -21.69
C GLY A 118 9.46 -27.83 -20.18
N LYS A 119 9.93 -28.95 -19.63
CA LYS A 119 10.02 -29.18 -18.17
C LYS A 119 10.92 -28.18 -17.46
N LEU A 120 12.07 -27.84 -18.05
CA LEU A 120 12.99 -26.88 -17.45
C LEU A 120 12.39 -25.46 -17.45
N THR A 121 11.76 -25.08 -18.58
CA THR A 121 11.10 -23.78 -18.70
C THR A 121 9.88 -23.68 -17.78
N ASP A 122 9.17 -24.78 -17.57
CA ASP A 122 7.99 -24.86 -16.72
C ASP A 122 8.30 -24.57 -15.24
N ILE A 123 9.42 -25.08 -14.73
CA ILE A 123 9.88 -24.75 -13.37
C ILE A 123 10.05 -23.24 -13.21
N ILE A 124 10.69 -22.58 -14.19
CA ILE A 124 10.88 -21.13 -14.18
C ILE A 124 9.52 -20.42 -14.28
N PHE A 125 8.65 -20.88 -15.18
CA PHE A 125 7.32 -20.34 -15.40
C PHE A 125 6.44 -20.33 -14.13
N ILE A 126 6.51 -21.39 -13.32
CA ILE A 126 5.79 -21.47 -12.04
C ILE A 126 6.26 -20.37 -11.07
N TYR A 127 7.57 -20.11 -10.96
CA TYR A 127 8.07 -19.02 -10.11
C TYR A 127 7.55 -17.64 -10.55
N PHE A 128 7.46 -17.39 -11.86
CA PHE A 128 6.85 -16.17 -12.39
C PHE A 128 5.35 -16.08 -12.08
N GLY A 129 4.65 -17.22 -12.07
CA GLY A 129 3.24 -17.33 -11.67
C GLY A 129 3.00 -17.00 -10.19
N VAL A 130 3.86 -17.49 -9.29
CA VAL A 130 3.78 -17.13 -7.87
C VAL A 130 4.01 -15.63 -7.65
N ALA A 131 4.97 -15.05 -8.38
CA ALA A 131 5.18 -13.60 -8.37
C ALA A 131 3.96 -12.80 -8.90
N CYS A 132 3.26 -13.31 -9.93
CA CYS A 132 2.01 -12.71 -10.42
C CYS A 132 0.97 -12.59 -9.30
N ILE A 133 0.74 -13.66 -8.54
CA ILE A 133 -0.26 -13.68 -7.46
C ILE A 133 0.06 -12.61 -6.42
N GLY A 134 1.33 -12.51 -6.01
CA GLY A 134 1.77 -11.49 -5.04
C GLY A 134 1.51 -10.06 -5.53
N LEU A 135 1.78 -9.78 -6.80
CA LEU A 135 1.52 -8.47 -7.41
C LEU A 135 0.03 -8.17 -7.54
N LEU A 136 -0.78 -9.15 -7.96
CA LEU A 136 -2.24 -9.01 -8.07
C LEU A 136 -2.87 -8.74 -6.71
N LEU A 137 -2.53 -9.57 -5.71
CA LEU A 137 -3.03 -9.40 -4.34
C LEU A 137 -2.57 -8.08 -3.74
N GLY A 138 -1.29 -7.73 -3.91
CA GLY A 138 -0.76 -6.44 -3.46
C GLY A 138 -1.46 -5.24 -4.10
N SER A 139 -1.78 -5.32 -5.39
CA SER A 139 -2.50 -4.25 -6.12
C SER A 139 -3.95 -4.10 -5.65
N LEU A 140 -4.65 -5.23 -5.42
CA LEU A 140 -6.01 -5.22 -4.89
C LEU A 140 -6.05 -4.66 -3.47
N LEU A 141 -5.13 -5.10 -2.62
CA LEU A 141 -5.00 -4.60 -1.25
C LEU A 141 -4.61 -3.12 -1.25
N ALA A 142 -3.71 -2.67 -2.12
CA ALA A 142 -3.35 -1.26 -2.23
C ALA A 142 -4.56 -0.38 -2.59
N ASN A 143 -5.39 -0.82 -3.53
CA ASN A 143 -6.62 -0.09 -3.91
C ASN A 143 -7.66 -0.07 -2.78
N ALA A 144 -7.80 -1.18 -2.04
CA ALA A 144 -8.70 -1.24 -0.88
C ALA A 144 -8.19 -0.34 0.26
N MET A 145 -6.88 -0.38 0.51
CA MET A 145 -6.22 0.40 1.54
C MET A 145 -6.21 1.88 1.24
N ASP A 146 -6.11 2.32 -0.02
CA ASP A 146 -6.10 3.74 -0.37
C ASP A 146 -7.32 4.49 0.20
N SER A 147 -8.48 3.83 0.25
CA SER A 147 -9.68 4.38 0.86
C SER A 147 -9.58 4.54 2.38
N ASP A 148 -8.92 3.61 3.06
CA ASP A 148 -8.79 3.58 4.51
C ASP A 148 -7.60 4.39 5.02
N THR A 149 -6.49 4.39 4.29
CA THR A 149 -5.30 5.21 4.58
C THR A 149 -5.62 6.68 4.40
N ILE A 150 -6.32 7.10 3.34
CA ILE A 150 -6.74 8.50 3.17
C ILE A 150 -7.66 8.94 4.31
N ARG A 151 -8.54 8.05 4.82
CA ARG A 151 -9.40 8.33 5.97
C ARG A 151 -8.62 8.40 7.28
N ALA A 152 -7.70 7.46 7.50
CA ALA A 152 -6.85 7.40 8.69
C ALA A 152 -5.89 8.60 8.74
N GLU A 153 -5.30 8.98 7.61
CA GLU A 153 -4.43 10.14 7.49
C GLU A 153 -5.21 11.39 7.85
N LYS A 154 -6.38 11.63 7.23
CA LYS A 154 -7.25 12.78 7.55
C LYS A 154 -7.63 12.84 9.03
N GLY A 155 -7.92 11.70 9.66
CA GLY A 155 -8.21 11.61 11.09
C GLY A 155 -7.02 12.02 11.96
N HIS A 156 -5.85 11.42 11.70
CA HIS A 156 -4.61 11.76 12.41
C HIS A 156 -4.21 13.22 12.23
N LEU A 157 -4.38 13.75 11.01
CA LEU A 157 -4.10 15.13 10.64
C LEU A 157 -5.08 16.12 11.31
N ALA A 158 -6.36 15.75 11.48
CA ALA A 158 -7.33 16.56 12.20
C ALA A 158 -7.03 16.63 13.71
N GLU A 159 -6.54 15.54 14.31
CA GLU A 159 -6.20 15.46 15.73
C GLU A 159 -4.84 16.12 16.06
N SER A 160 -3.93 16.12 15.09
CA SER A 160 -2.63 16.79 15.17
C SER A 160 -2.72 18.31 15.04
N CYS A 161 -3.88 18.86 14.64
CA CYS A 161 -4.05 20.30 14.48
C CYS A 161 -4.18 20.99 15.85
N ILE A 162 -3.17 21.79 16.22
CA ILE A 162 -3.13 22.59 17.45
C ILE A 162 -4.38 23.47 17.57
N TYR A 163 -4.74 24.19 16.51
CA TYR A 163 -5.89 25.09 16.48
C TYR A 163 -7.23 24.37 16.76
N CYS A 164 -7.47 23.22 16.12
CA CYS A 164 -8.71 22.45 16.37
C CYS A 164 -8.74 21.84 17.77
N ARG A 165 -7.58 21.38 18.27
CA ARG A 165 -7.44 20.81 19.62
C ARG A 165 -7.74 21.85 20.69
N GLU A 166 -7.16 23.04 20.60
CA GLU A 166 -7.39 24.14 21.54
C GLU A 166 -8.85 24.61 21.52
N LYS A 167 -9.46 24.73 20.34
CA LYS A 167 -10.87 25.13 20.22
C LYS A 167 -11.81 24.11 20.87
N ARG A 168 -11.54 22.81 20.74
CA ARG A 168 -12.31 21.75 21.44
C ARG A 168 -12.11 21.81 22.95
N ALA A 169 -10.88 22.01 23.42
CA ALA A 169 -10.58 22.15 24.84
C ALA A 169 -11.29 23.37 25.46
N GLY A 170 -11.32 24.50 24.74
CA GLY A 170 -12.02 25.72 25.18
C GLY A 170 -13.55 25.58 25.21
N ILE A 171 -14.15 24.82 24.29
CA ILE A 171 -15.60 24.57 24.33
C ILE A 171 -15.95 23.66 25.52
N ALA A 172 -15.13 22.65 25.81
CA ALA A 172 -15.34 21.76 26.95
C ALA A 172 -15.29 22.51 28.29
N THR A 173 -14.35 23.45 28.45
CA THR A 173 -14.28 24.29 29.65
C THR A 173 -15.47 25.24 29.77
N VAL A 174 -15.92 25.83 28.65
CA VAL A 174 -17.12 26.70 28.65
C VAL A 174 -18.40 25.92 28.97
N GLN A 175 -18.52 24.68 28.48
CA GLN A 175 -19.68 23.83 28.76
C GLN A 175 -19.73 23.37 30.22
N GLU A 176 -18.57 23.07 30.82
CA GLU A 176 -18.44 22.80 32.27
C GLU A 176 -18.89 24.01 33.11
N GLN A 177 -18.46 25.22 32.72
CA GLN A 177 -18.86 26.47 33.40
C GLN A 177 -20.36 26.75 33.24
N LEU A 178 -20.95 26.49 32.07
CA LEU A 178 -22.39 26.61 31.82
C LEU A 178 -23.22 25.63 32.66
N PHE A 179 -22.75 24.40 32.82
CA PHE A 179 -23.42 23.39 33.64
C PHE A 179 -23.45 23.79 35.11
N GLN A 180 -22.36 24.38 35.63
CA GLN A 180 -22.31 24.95 36.98
C GLN A 180 -23.30 26.12 37.15
N VAL A 181 -23.38 27.03 36.19
CA VAL A 181 -24.33 28.15 36.23
C VAL A 181 -25.79 27.67 36.17
N GLN A 182 -26.11 26.67 35.34
CA GLN A 182 -27.45 26.08 35.27
C GLN A 182 -27.83 25.33 36.56
N GLY A 183 -26.87 24.66 37.22
CA GLY A 183 -27.07 24.05 38.53
C GLY A 183 -27.40 25.07 39.64
N ILE A 184 -26.80 26.26 39.59
CA ILE A 184 -27.09 27.36 40.54
C ILE A 184 -28.47 27.98 40.28
N HIS A 185 -28.89 28.10 39.02
CA HIS A 185 -30.22 28.62 38.70
C HIS A 185 -31.34 27.72 39.22
N HIS A 186 -31.21 26.38 39.14
CA HIS A 186 -32.21 25.45 39.67
C HIS A 186 -32.34 25.51 41.20
N SER A 187 -31.23 25.70 41.94
CA SER A 187 -31.26 25.79 43.40
C SER A 187 -31.87 27.12 43.90
N GLN A 188 -31.63 28.23 43.20
CA GLN A 188 -32.24 29.52 43.54
C GLN A 188 -33.76 29.56 43.27
N SER A 189 -34.25 28.88 42.22
CA SER A 189 -35.69 28.75 41.97
C SER A 189 -36.39 27.92 43.06
N ALA A 190 -35.74 26.89 43.60
CA ALA A 190 -36.28 26.10 44.71
C ALA A 190 -36.33 26.91 46.02
N SER A 191 -35.29 27.70 46.32
CA SER A 191 -35.22 28.53 47.53
C SER A 191 -36.21 29.71 47.55
N LYS A 192 -36.49 30.33 46.40
CA LYS A 192 -37.53 31.38 46.30
C LYS A 192 -38.94 30.83 46.52
N SER A 193 -39.23 29.58 46.14
CA SER A 193 -40.54 28.96 46.37
C SER A 193 -40.79 28.60 47.84
N THR A 194 -39.76 28.27 48.62
CA THR A 194 -39.89 27.98 50.06
C THR A 194 -40.03 29.24 50.89
N HIS A 195 -39.38 30.35 50.51
CA HIS A 195 -39.53 31.62 51.23
C HIS A 195 -40.94 32.23 51.10
N ILE A 196 -41.56 32.14 49.92
CA ILE A 196 -42.93 32.67 49.71
C ILE A 196 -43.99 31.87 50.51
N LYS A 197 -43.70 30.61 50.88
CA LYS A 197 -44.64 29.74 51.61
C LYS A 197 -44.58 29.91 53.13
N MET A 198 -43.59 30.63 53.67
CA MET A 198 -43.50 30.93 55.11
C MET A 198 -44.05 32.31 55.49
N GLU A 199 -44.47 33.11 54.50
CA GLU A 199 -44.97 34.48 54.70
C GLU A 199 -46.50 34.60 54.46
N LYS A 200 -47.20 33.45 54.43
CA LYS A 200 -48.67 33.33 54.45
C LYS A 200 -49.09 32.38 55.54
#